data_AF-B6EJE8-F1
#
_entry.id   AF-B6EJE8-F1
#
_cell.length_a   1.000
_cell.length_b   1.000
_cell.length_c   1.000
_cell.angle_alpha   90.00
_cell.angle_beta   90.00
_cell.angle_gamma   90.00
#
_symmetry.space_group_name_H-M   'P 1'
#
loop_
_entity.id
_entity.type
_entity.pdbx_description
1 polymer ?
#
loop_
_entity_poly.entity_id
_entity_poly.type
_entity_poly.pdbx_seq_one_letter_code
_entity_poly.pdbx_strand_id
1 'polypeptide(L)'
;MAINVNTNVSAMTAQRYLNNATNDLNSSMERLSSGLKINSAKDDAAGLQISNRLTSQTRGLDVAVRNANDGISMAQTAEGAMNETTNILQRMRDLSLQSSNGSNTSADRGAIQEEVVALNDELNRIAETTSFGGSRLLNGQFGTKSFQIGSDSGEAVMLTLNNMRSDTTDMGGSTYSATEGKDSSWKVGAENSELTMNFVDKDGKEQNISINAKTGDDIEEVATYINGQSNAINASVTGEGKLQVFASADASDIKFGGSLSSELGMGNKVADTVKSIDVTTVGGSQKAVAILDSAMQYVDSNRADLGAFQNRFGHAISNLENINENVNASNSQIKDVDFAKETTAMTKAQILQQASSSILAQAKQAPNAALGLLG
;
A
#
# COMPACT_ATOMS: atom_id res chain seq x y z
N MET A 1 42.85 66.42 -28.14
CA MET A 1 42.55 65.16 -28.86
C MET A 1 43.07 65.30 -30.27
N ALA A 2 43.98 64.43 -30.72
CA ALA A 2 44.40 64.42 -32.11
C ALA A 2 43.21 63.98 -32.98
N ILE A 3 42.84 64.79 -33.99
CA ILE A 3 41.76 64.47 -34.90
C ILE A 3 42.36 63.70 -36.08
N ASN A 4 42.17 62.39 -36.11
CA ASN A 4 42.66 61.52 -37.17
C ASN A 4 41.52 61.29 -38.17
N VAL A 5 41.70 61.73 -39.42
CA VAL A 5 40.63 61.73 -40.44
C VAL A 5 40.36 60.33 -41.00
N ASN A 6 41.38 59.48 -41.14
CA ASN A 6 41.25 58.13 -41.72
C ASN A 6 40.75 57.05 -40.73
N THR A 7 40.95 57.26 -39.42
CA THR A 7 40.55 56.28 -38.40
C THR A 7 39.84 57.00 -37.27
N ASN A 8 38.51 57.02 -37.34
CA ASN A 8 37.67 57.64 -36.34
C ASN A 8 37.43 56.69 -35.17
N VAL A 9 38.36 56.71 -34.21
CA VAL A 9 38.32 55.88 -33.00
C VAL A 9 37.05 56.16 -32.17
N SER A 10 36.58 57.42 -32.14
CA SER A 10 35.35 57.80 -31.42
C SER A 10 34.10 57.17 -32.03
N ALA A 11 33.98 57.17 -33.37
CA ALA A 11 32.88 56.51 -34.06
C ALA A 11 32.93 54.98 -33.94
N MET A 12 34.12 54.36 -34.03
CA MET A 12 34.27 52.91 -33.81
C MET A 12 33.89 52.50 -32.38
N THR A 13 34.24 53.34 -31.40
CA THR A 13 33.88 53.12 -29.99
C THR A 13 32.37 53.24 -29.80
N ALA A 14 31.74 54.30 -30.33
CA ALA A 14 30.29 54.47 -30.28
C ALA A 14 29.53 53.33 -30.98
N GLN A 15 30.03 52.85 -32.12
CA GLN A 15 29.46 51.70 -32.84
C GLN A 15 29.57 50.39 -32.04
N ARG A 16 30.68 50.17 -31.33
CA ARG A 16 30.82 49.02 -30.43
C ARG A 16 29.79 49.05 -29.30
N TYR A 17 29.60 50.21 -28.67
CA TYR A 17 28.58 50.39 -27.63
C TYR A 17 27.15 50.22 -28.17
N LEU A 18 26.87 50.72 -29.37
CA LEU A 18 25.57 50.51 -30.03
C LEU A 18 25.29 49.02 -30.30
N ASN A 19 26.28 48.28 -30.81
CA ASN A 19 26.14 46.85 -31.06
C ASN A 19 25.93 46.06 -29.75
N ASN A 20 26.67 46.40 -28.69
CA ASN A 20 26.49 45.79 -27.38
C ASN A 20 25.08 46.07 -26.82
N ALA A 21 24.62 47.33 -26.83
CA ALA A 21 23.28 47.69 -26.37
C ALA A 21 22.17 47.00 -27.19
N THR A 22 22.37 46.81 -28.50
CA THR A 22 21.43 46.09 -29.36
C THR A 22 21.38 44.60 -29.01
N ASN A 23 22.52 43.98 -28.73
CA ASN A 23 22.58 42.57 -28.30
C ASN A 23 21.93 42.37 -26.92
N ASP A 24 22.20 43.27 -25.97
CA ASP A 24 21.60 43.24 -24.64
C ASP A 24 20.07 43.39 -24.72
N LEU A 25 19.59 44.32 -25.55
CA LEU A 25 18.15 44.51 -25.81
C LEU A 25 17.50 43.23 -26.33
N ASN A 26 18.11 42.59 -27.34
CA ASN A 26 17.59 41.35 -27.93
C ASN A 26 17.55 40.21 -26.91
N SER A 27 18.58 40.10 -26.06
CA SER A 27 18.62 39.10 -24.99
C SER A 27 17.54 39.35 -23.94
N SER A 28 17.34 40.59 -23.50
CA SER A 28 16.26 40.93 -22.57
C SER A 28 14.88 40.68 -23.16
N MET A 29 14.68 40.96 -24.46
CA MET A 29 13.44 40.64 -25.17
C MET A 29 13.19 39.13 -25.23
N GLU A 30 14.21 38.33 -25.50
CA GLU A 30 14.13 36.86 -25.52
C GLU A 30 13.76 36.30 -24.14
N ARG A 31 14.40 36.80 -23.08
CA ARG A 31 14.13 36.38 -21.69
C ARG A 31 12.73 36.79 -21.23
N LEU A 32 12.31 38.02 -21.51
CA LEU A 32 10.95 38.50 -21.18
C LEU A 32 9.88 37.75 -21.97
N SER A 33 10.13 37.42 -23.23
CA SER A 33 9.18 36.68 -24.07
C SER A 33 9.07 35.21 -23.67
N SER A 34 10.17 34.57 -23.26
CA SER A 34 10.16 33.18 -22.82
C SER A 34 9.78 33.01 -21.35
N GLY A 35 9.95 34.07 -20.54
CA GLY A 35 9.85 34.01 -19.08
C GLY A 35 11.06 33.31 -18.42
N LEU A 36 12.09 32.93 -19.19
CA LEU A 36 13.22 32.15 -18.73
C LEU A 36 14.50 32.97 -18.82
N LYS A 37 15.25 33.02 -17.72
CA LYS A 37 16.62 33.56 -17.66
C LYS A 37 17.60 32.72 -18.48
N ILE A 38 17.42 31.39 -18.48
CA ILE A 38 18.26 30.41 -19.19
C ILE A 38 17.43 29.78 -20.31
N ASN A 39 17.65 30.23 -21.54
CA ASN A 39 16.92 29.70 -22.71
C ASN A 39 17.79 28.72 -23.52
N SER A 40 19.10 28.90 -23.50
CA SER A 40 20.05 28.06 -24.23
C SER A 40 21.28 27.69 -23.41
N ALA A 41 22.06 26.70 -23.87
CA ALA A 41 23.32 26.31 -23.24
C ALA A 41 24.39 27.44 -23.28
N LYS A 42 24.20 28.46 -24.12
CA LYS A 42 25.07 29.64 -24.18
C LYS A 42 24.88 30.55 -22.95
N ASP A 43 23.68 30.57 -22.37
CA ASP A 43 23.35 31.45 -21.25
C ASP A 43 23.96 30.93 -19.95
N ASP A 44 23.77 29.63 -19.66
CA ASP A 44 24.39 28.92 -18.55
C ASP A 44 24.27 27.40 -18.75
N ALA A 45 25.35 26.76 -19.17
CA ALA A 45 25.37 25.31 -19.40
C ALA A 45 25.15 24.50 -18.12
N ALA A 46 25.71 24.95 -16.99
CA ALA A 46 25.58 24.26 -15.70
C ALA A 46 24.18 24.43 -15.13
N GLY A 47 23.63 25.65 -15.17
CA GLY A 47 22.26 25.96 -14.77
C GLY A 47 21.23 25.19 -15.59
N LEU A 48 21.42 25.10 -16.91
CA LEU A 48 20.56 24.30 -17.79
C LEU A 48 20.62 22.80 -17.46
N GLN A 49 21.80 22.25 -17.17
CA GLN A 49 21.94 20.84 -16.79
C GLN A 49 21.23 20.53 -15.47
N ILE A 50 21.38 21.39 -14.46
CA ILE A 50 20.71 21.23 -13.17
C ILE A 50 19.19 21.34 -13.37
N SER A 51 18.73 22.34 -14.12
CA SER A 51 17.31 22.52 -14.42
C SER A 51 16.70 21.32 -15.15
N ASN A 52 17.41 20.73 -16.11
CA ASN A 52 16.97 19.51 -16.81
C ASN A 52 16.83 18.33 -15.84
N ARG A 53 17.75 18.16 -14.89
CA ARG A 53 17.66 17.15 -13.84
C ARG A 53 16.46 17.38 -12.92
N LEU A 54 16.28 18.61 -12.43
CA LEU A 54 15.14 18.97 -11.57
C LEU A 54 13.81 18.77 -12.31
N THR A 55 13.73 19.14 -13.59
CA THR A 55 12.53 18.92 -14.43
C THR A 55 12.26 17.43 -14.66
N SER A 56 13.30 16.59 -14.78
CA SER A 56 13.13 15.14 -14.83
C SER A 56 12.62 14.60 -13.50
N GLN A 57 13.16 15.10 -12.38
CA GLN A 57 12.75 14.71 -11.04
C GLN A 57 11.30 15.09 -10.75
N THR A 58 10.87 16.35 -11.02
CA THR A 58 9.48 16.79 -10.87
C THR A 58 8.53 15.86 -11.64
N ARG A 59 8.82 15.58 -12.92
CA ARG A 59 7.99 14.67 -13.72
C ARG A 59 7.95 13.26 -13.14
N GLY A 60 9.06 12.77 -12.58
CA GLY A 60 9.12 11.50 -11.87
C GLY A 60 8.23 11.51 -10.62
N LEU A 61 8.29 12.57 -9.82
CA LEU A 61 7.46 12.76 -8.63
C LEU A 61 5.96 12.85 -8.99
N ASP A 62 5.59 13.52 -10.09
CA ASP A 62 4.18 13.61 -10.54
C ASP A 62 3.62 12.23 -10.94
N VAL A 63 4.44 11.39 -11.56
CA VAL A 63 4.08 10.00 -11.88
C VAL A 63 4.00 9.17 -10.60
N ALA A 64 4.95 9.35 -9.67
CA ALA A 64 4.97 8.66 -8.39
C ALA A 64 3.72 8.97 -7.55
N VAL A 65 3.28 10.23 -7.47
CA VAL A 65 2.04 10.61 -6.78
C VAL A 65 0.82 9.95 -7.43
N ARG A 66 0.75 9.88 -8.77
CA ARG A 66 -0.33 9.16 -9.46
C ARG A 66 -0.32 7.66 -9.15
N ASN A 67 0.84 7.02 -9.25
CA ASN A 67 1.00 5.60 -8.91
C ASN A 67 0.62 5.31 -7.44
N ALA A 68 0.94 6.23 -6.53
CA ALA A 68 0.57 6.11 -5.13
C ALA A 68 -0.95 6.18 -4.94
N ASN A 69 -1.62 7.12 -5.61
CA ASN A 69 -3.08 7.22 -5.60
C ASN A 69 -3.77 5.99 -6.22
N ASP A 70 -3.20 5.42 -7.28
CA ASP A 70 -3.68 4.15 -7.87
C ASP A 70 -3.54 3.00 -6.86
N GLY A 71 -2.43 2.96 -6.13
CA GLY A 71 -2.20 2.00 -5.04
C GLY A 71 -3.23 2.13 -3.91
N ILE A 72 -3.55 3.37 -3.49
CA ILE A 72 -4.60 3.63 -2.49
C ILE A 72 -5.97 3.18 -3.00
N SER A 73 -6.32 3.52 -4.24
CA SER A 73 -7.61 3.14 -4.84
C SER A 73 -7.77 1.63 -4.99
N MET A 74 -6.68 0.93 -5.33
CA MET A 74 -6.64 -0.54 -5.34
C MET A 74 -6.82 -1.12 -3.94
N ALA A 75 -6.11 -0.58 -2.94
CA ALA A 75 -6.23 -1.02 -1.54
C ALA A 75 -7.66 -0.81 -1.01
N GLN A 76 -8.30 0.33 -1.32
CA GLN A 76 -9.69 0.61 -0.94
C GLN A 76 -10.68 -0.32 -1.64
N THR A 77 -10.43 -0.68 -2.91
CA THR A 77 -11.25 -1.67 -3.63
C THR A 77 -11.15 -3.05 -2.95
N ALA A 78 -9.94 -3.47 -2.59
CA ALA A 78 -9.72 -4.71 -1.86
C ALA A 78 -10.38 -4.69 -0.47
N GLU A 79 -10.21 -3.60 0.28
CA GLU A 79 -10.81 -3.43 1.61
C GLU A 79 -12.34 -3.45 1.56
N GLY A 80 -12.94 -2.79 0.57
CA GLY A 80 -14.40 -2.81 0.36
C GLY A 80 -14.93 -4.23 0.12
N ALA A 81 -14.24 -5.02 -0.70
CA ALA A 81 -14.60 -6.42 -0.91
C ALA A 81 -14.39 -7.27 0.35
N MET A 82 -13.30 -7.04 1.11
CA MET A 82 -13.07 -7.71 2.39
C MET A 82 -14.13 -7.37 3.44
N ASN A 83 -14.68 -6.16 3.44
CA ASN A 83 -15.81 -5.81 4.31
C ASN A 83 -17.03 -6.69 4.03
N GLU A 84 -17.36 -6.92 2.75
CA GLU A 84 -18.46 -7.81 2.38
C GLU A 84 -18.16 -9.28 2.73
N THR A 85 -16.91 -9.72 2.55
CA THR A 85 -16.46 -11.02 3.05
C THR A 85 -16.70 -11.16 4.56
N THR A 86 -16.34 -10.16 5.37
CA THR A 86 -16.59 -10.16 6.82
C THR A 86 -18.09 -10.24 7.14
N ASN A 87 -18.94 -9.47 6.45
CA ASN A 87 -20.40 -9.51 6.66
C ASN A 87 -20.97 -10.91 6.38
N ILE A 88 -20.50 -11.56 5.30
CA ILE A 88 -20.93 -12.92 4.95
C ILE A 88 -20.46 -13.93 6.00
N LEU A 89 -19.21 -13.84 6.45
CA LEU A 89 -18.68 -14.73 7.50
C LEU A 89 -19.45 -14.56 8.82
N GLN A 90 -19.82 -13.33 9.19
CA GLN A 90 -20.68 -13.07 10.35
C GLN A 90 -22.06 -13.71 10.18
N ARG A 91 -22.68 -13.62 8.99
CA ARG A 91 -23.95 -14.29 8.72
C ARG A 91 -23.82 -15.82 8.80
N MET A 92 -22.77 -16.41 8.25
CA MET A 92 -22.49 -17.84 8.36
C MET A 92 -22.31 -18.26 9.84
N ARG A 93 -21.75 -17.37 10.66
CA ARG A 93 -21.57 -17.61 12.10
C ARG A 93 -22.90 -17.62 12.83
N ASP A 94 -23.78 -16.67 12.53
CA ASP A 94 -25.14 -16.64 13.09
C ASP A 94 -25.91 -17.92 12.74
N LEU A 95 -25.82 -18.38 11.49
CA LEU A 95 -26.42 -19.63 11.02
C LEU A 95 -25.82 -20.85 11.73
N SER A 96 -24.51 -20.85 11.98
CA SER A 96 -23.83 -21.92 12.71
C SER A 96 -24.30 -21.98 14.17
N LEU A 97 -24.41 -20.82 14.83
CA LEU A 97 -24.95 -20.71 16.19
C LEU A 97 -26.43 -21.12 16.24
N GLN A 98 -27.23 -20.70 15.26
CA GLN A 98 -28.63 -21.11 15.12
C GLN A 98 -28.71 -22.63 14.98
N SER A 99 -27.93 -23.23 14.08
CA SER A 99 -27.92 -24.67 13.86
C SER A 99 -27.44 -25.44 15.10
N SER A 100 -26.54 -24.87 15.91
CA SER A 100 -26.08 -25.51 17.15
C SER A 100 -27.20 -25.76 18.17
N ASN A 101 -28.36 -25.10 18.07
CA ASN A 101 -29.46 -25.29 19.01
C ASN A 101 -30.07 -26.69 18.90
N GLY A 102 -30.16 -27.40 20.03
CA GLY A 102 -30.71 -28.75 20.12
C GLY A 102 -32.21 -28.87 19.81
N SER A 103 -32.95 -27.75 19.79
CA SER A 103 -34.37 -27.75 19.40
C SER A 103 -34.61 -27.85 17.89
N ASN A 104 -33.59 -27.61 17.06
CA ASN A 104 -33.72 -27.67 15.60
C ASN A 104 -33.72 -29.11 15.10
N THR A 105 -34.63 -29.42 14.19
CA THR A 105 -34.70 -30.73 13.54
C THR A 105 -33.61 -30.88 12.48
N SER A 106 -33.32 -32.11 12.04
CA SER A 106 -32.37 -32.33 10.95
C SER A 106 -32.80 -31.66 9.63
N ALA A 107 -34.11 -31.50 9.40
CA ALA A 107 -34.63 -30.79 8.23
C ALA A 107 -34.33 -29.29 8.32
N ASP A 108 -34.50 -28.67 9.50
CA ASP A 108 -34.17 -27.26 9.72
C ASP A 108 -32.68 -27.00 9.51
N ARG A 109 -31.82 -27.90 10.02
CA ARG A 109 -30.36 -27.82 9.81
C ARG A 109 -29.98 -27.99 8.35
N GLY A 110 -30.71 -28.84 7.61
CA GLY A 110 -30.54 -28.98 6.16
C GLY A 110 -30.83 -27.66 5.42
N ALA A 111 -31.92 -26.97 5.76
CA ALA A 111 -32.25 -25.68 5.17
C ALA A 111 -31.22 -24.59 5.52
N ILE A 112 -30.71 -24.57 6.76
CA ILE A 112 -29.62 -23.68 7.17
C ILE A 112 -28.34 -23.97 6.35
N GLN A 113 -28.02 -25.24 6.13
CA GLN A 113 -26.85 -25.63 5.33
C GLN A 113 -26.96 -25.13 3.88
N GLU A 114 -28.15 -25.11 3.27
CA GLU A 114 -28.33 -24.54 1.94
C GLU A 114 -27.98 -23.05 1.89
N GLU A 115 -28.35 -22.27 2.92
CA GLU A 115 -27.96 -20.86 3.05
C GLU A 115 -26.43 -20.72 3.23
N VAL A 116 -25.82 -21.56 4.07
CA VAL A 116 -24.36 -21.59 4.29
C VAL A 116 -23.61 -21.88 2.98
N VAL A 117 -24.10 -22.81 2.15
CA VAL A 117 -23.51 -23.12 0.85
C VAL A 117 -23.62 -21.94 -0.11
N ALA A 118 -24.78 -21.28 -0.19
CA ALA A 118 -24.96 -20.11 -1.03
C ALA A 118 -24.04 -18.95 -0.62
N LEU A 119 -23.88 -18.71 0.68
CA LEU A 119 -22.95 -17.73 1.23
C LEU A 119 -21.49 -18.07 0.90
N ASN A 120 -21.13 -19.35 0.92
CA ASN A 120 -19.81 -19.82 0.52
C ASN A 120 -19.51 -19.55 -0.96
N ASP A 121 -20.48 -19.81 -1.83
CA ASP A 121 -20.37 -19.52 -3.26
C ASP A 121 -20.22 -18.01 -3.49
N GLU A 122 -20.93 -17.18 -2.72
CA GLU A 122 -20.79 -15.73 -2.77
C GLU A 122 -19.40 -15.26 -2.31
N LEU A 123 -18.83 -15.84 -1.24
CA LEU A 123 -17.44 -15.55 -0.82
C LEU A 123 -16.45 -15.81 -1.96
N ASN A 124 -16.56 -16.97 -2.61
CA ASN A 124 -15.71 -17.31 -3.75
C ASN A 124 -15.96 -16.39 -4.94
N ARG A 125 -17.21 -16.00 -5.20
CA ARG A 125 -17.54 -15.04 -6.25
C ARG A 125 -16.92 -13.67 -5.99
N ILE A 126 -16.97 -13.15 -4.76
CA ILE A 126 -16.33 -11.88 -4.39
C ILE A 126 -14.81 -11.98 -4.63
N ALA A 127 -14.18 -13.05 -4.13
CA ALA A 127 -12.75 -13.26 -4.30
C ALA A 127 -12.36 -13.33 -5.80
N GLU A 128 -13.14 -14.02 -6.62
CA GLU A 128 -12.89 -14.19 -8.06
C GLU A 128 -13.31 -13.00 -8.91
N THR A 129 -14.25 -12.15 -8.51
CA THR A 129 -14.73 -11.05 -9.37
C THR A 129 -14.13 -9.70 -9.02
N THR A 130 -13.62 -9.53 -7.79
CA THR A 130 -12.98 -8.28 -7.35
C THR A 130 -11.73 -8.01 -8.16
N SER A 131 -11.75 -6.91 -8.93
CA SER A 131 -10.66 -6.53 -9.81
C SER A 131 -10.47 -5.02 -9.87
N PHE A 132 -9.23 -4.61 -10.12
CA PHE A 132 -8.85 -3.23 -10.38
C PHE A 132 -7.95 -3.18 -11.61
N GLY A 133 -8.31 -2.37 -12.61
CA GLY A 133 -7.53 -2.28 -13.86
C GLY A 133 -7.33 -3.62 -14.58
N GLY A 134 -8.27 -4.56 -14.44
CA GLY A 134 -8.18 -5.91 -15.02
C GLY A 134 -7.37 -6.93 -14.20
N SER A 135 -6.72 -6.52 -13.12
CA SER A 135 -6.02 -7.43 -12.19
C SER A 135 -6.96 -7.93 -11.11
N ARG A 136 -7.01 -9.25 -10.89
CA ARG A 136 -7.75 -9.88 -9.79
C ARG A 136 -7.00 -9.66 -8.48
N LEU A 137 -7.72 -9.21 -7.45
CA LEU A 137 -7.10 -8.76 -6.20
C LEU A 137 -7.07 -9.85 -5.12
N LEU A 138 -8.13 -10.66 -5.02
CA LEU A 138 -8.39 -11.49 -3.84
C LEU A 138 -8.40 -13.00 -4.10
N ASN A 139 -8.20 -13.46 -5.34
CA ASN A 139 -8.22 -14.89 -5.69
C ASN A 139 -6.84 -15.58 -5.59
N GLY A 140 -5.85 -14.91 -5.00
CA GLY A 140 -4.47 -15.41 -4.86
C GLY A 140 -3.56 -15.15 -6.08
N GLN A 141 -4.09 -14.68 -7.22
CA GLN A 141 -3.25 -14.38 -8.39
C GLN A 141 -2.42 -13.10 -8.23
N PHE A 142 -2.85 -12.16 -7.38
CA PHE A 142 -2.17 -10.89 -7.19
C PHE A 142 -0.78 -11.07 -6.56
N GLY A 143 -0.72 -11.77 -5.43
CA GLY A 143 0.50 -11.99 -4.65
C GLY A 143 1.08 -10.68 -4.11
N THR A 144 2.38 -10.47 -4.31
CA THR A 144 3.06 -9.22 -3.97
C THR A 144 3.39 -8.43 -5.22
N LYS A 145 2.98 -7.14 -5.24
CA LYS A 145 3.30 -6.18 -6.31
C LYS A 145 4.01 -4.97 -5.74
N SER A 146 4.94 -4.41 -6.51
CA SER A 146 5.68 -3.19 -6.14
C SER A 146 5.08 -1.96 -6.82
N PHE A 147 4.80 -0.92 -6.04
CA PHE A 147 4.39 0.38 -6.52
C PHE A 147 5.57 1.35 -6.47
N GLN A 148 5.96 1.90 -7.62
CA GLN A 148 7.00 2.92 -7.71
C GLN A 148 6.42 4.26 -7.24
N ILE A 149 6.84 4.70 -6.06
CA ILE A 149 6.35 5.92 -5.39
C ILE A 149 7.44 7.00 -5.27
N GLY A 150 8.52 6.88 -6.03
CA GLY A 150 9.57 7.89 -6.06
C GLY A 150 10.14 8.08 -7.47
N SER A 151 11.00 9.07 -7.62
CA SER A 151 11.61 9.41 -8.92
C SER A 151 12.80 8.53 -9.27
N ASP A 152 13.39 7.84 -8.30
CA ASP A 152 14.61 7.04 -8.46
C ASP A 152 14.38 5.53 -8.32
N SER A 153 15.28 4.74 -8.90
CA SER A 153 15.23 3.28 -8.82
C SER A 153 15.38 2.81 -7.37
N GLY A 154 14.47 1.93 -6.94
CA GLY A 154 14.47 1.36 -5.58
C GLY A 154 13.51 2.05 -4.61
N GLU A 155 12.88 3.16 -5.01
CA GLU A 155 11.85 3.87 -4.23
C GLU A 155 10.46 3.25 -4.42
N ALA A 156 10.37 1.93 -4.29
CA ALA A 156 9.15 1.17 -4.45
C ALA A 156 8.63 0.64 -3.11
N VAL A 157 7.32 0.62 -2.94
CA VAL A 157 6.65 0.00 -1.79
C VAL A 157 5.86 -1.21 -2.27
N MET A 158 6.03 -2.33 -1.57
CA MET A 158 5.32 -3.57 -1.88
C MET A 158 3.94 -3.58 -1.22
N LEU A 159 2.95 -4.01 -1.98
CA LEU A 159 1.62 -4.40 -1.51
C LEU A 159 1.47 -5.90 -1.69
N THR A 160 1.07 -6.59 -0.64
CA THR A 160 0.68 -8.00 -0.71
C THR A 160 -0.82 -8.10 -0.51
N LEU A 161 -1.49 -8.79 -1.43
CA LEU A 161 -2.90 -9.17 -1.27
C LEU A 161 -2.96 -10.69 -1.23
N ASN A 162 -3.42 -11.23 -0.10
CA ASN A 162 -3.54 -12.65 0.09
C ASN A 162 -4.87 -13.19 -0.47
N ASN A 163 -4.95 -14.51 -0.61
CA ASN A 163 -6.15 -15.17 -1.11
C ASN A 163 -7.28 -15.14 -0.07
N MET A 164 -8.48 -14.73 -0.49
CA MET A 164 -9.70 -14.65 0.32
C MET A 164 -10.78 -15.65 -0.13
N ARG A 165 -10.39 -16.69 -0.88
CA ARG A 165 -11.30 -17.77 -1.25
C ARG A 165 -11.59 -18.69 -0.07
N SER A 166 -12.81 -19.21 0.01
CA SER A 166 -13.25 -20.10 1.09
C SER A 166 -12.61 -21.49 1.07
N ASP A 167 -11.95 -21.86 -0.04
CA ASP A 167 -11.28 -23.15 -0.24
C ASP A 167 -9.79 -23.14 0.12
N THR A 168 -9.22 -21.98 0.47
CA THR A 168 -7.83 -21.91 0.96
C THR A 168 -7.74 -22.33 2.43
N THR A 169 -6.60 -22.90 2.80
CA THR A 169 -6.30 -23.26 4.20
C THR A 169 -6.07 -22.05 5.07
N ASP A 170 -5.70 -20.89 4.50
CA ASP A 170 -5.41 -19.66 5.26
C ASP A 170 -6.67 -19.07 5.92
N MET A 171 -7.84 -19.25 5.31
CA MET A 171 -9.14 -18.90 5.90
C MET A 171 -9.69 -20.01 6.81
N GLY A 172 -8.97 -21.12 6.97
CA GLY A 172 -9.39 -22.29 7.70
C GLY A 172 -8.43 -22.68 8.81
N GLY A 173 -8.19 -23.97 8.94
CA GLY A 173 -7.31 -24.53 9.94
C GLY A 173 -7.30 -26.05 9.91
N SER A 174 -7.03 -26.65 11.05
CA SER A 174 -6.95 -28.09 11.20
C SER A 174 -7.76 -28.56 12.40
N THR A 175 -8.58 -29.58 12.20
CA THR A 175 -9.36 -30.20 13.27
C THR A 175 -8.78 -31.55 13.64
N TYR A 176 -8.81 -31.85 14.93
CA TYR A 176 -8.46 -33.12 15.55
C TYR A 176 -9.65 -33.59 16.34
N SER A 177 -10.12 -34.81 16.11
CA SER A 177 -11.30 -35.36 16.81
C SER A 177 -10.93 -36.60 17.60
N ALA A 178 -11.50 -36.76 18.78
CA ALA A 178 -11.44 -37.98 19.57
C ALA A 178 -11.99 -39.15 18.74
N THR A 179 -11.30 -40.30 18.82
CA THR A 179 -11.76 -41.54 18.19
C THR A 179 -12.94 -42.12 18.97
N GLU A 180 -12.92 -42.01 20.30
CA GLU A 180 -13.98 -42.50 21.18
C GLU A 180 -14.87 -41.36 21.68
N GLY A 181 -16.19 -41.57 21.58
CA GLY A 181 -17.16 -40.72 22.27
C GLY A 181 -17.24 -41.11 23.74
N LYS A 182 -17.27 -40.12 24.63
CA LYS A 182 -17.46 -40.32 26.06
C LYS A 182 -18.89 -39.91 26.42
N ASP A 183 -19.62 -40.79 27.09
CA ASP A 183 -20.97 -40.48 27.54
C ASP A 183 -20.97 -39.55 28.76
N SER A 184 -22.15 -39.09 29.19
CA SER A 184 -22.29 -38.18 30.33
C SER A 184 -21.81 -38.74 31.67
N SER A 185 -21.60 -40.06 31.75
CA SER A 185 -21.07 -40.74 32.93
C SER A 185 -19.54 -40.76 32.99
N TRP A 186 -18.86 -40.47 31.87
CA TRP A 186 -17.42 -40.35 31.85
C TRP A 186 -16.95 -39.17 32.69
N LYS A 187 -15.84 -39.39 33.41
CA LYS A 187 -15.20 -38.43 34.30
C LYS A 187 -13.70 -38.64 34.21
N VAL A 188 -12.93 -37.56 34.30
CA VAL A 188 -11.46 -37.63 34.31
C VAL A 188 -10.98 -38.44 35.52
N GLY A 189 -10.18 -39.48 35.25
CA GLY A 189 -9.54 -40.32 36.27
C GLY A 189 -8.31 -39.67 36.90
N ALA A 190 -7.97 -40.05 38.13
CA ALA A 190 -6.83 -39.51 38.88
C ALA A 190 -5.46 -39.76 38.21
N GLU A 191 -5.35 -40.79 37.37
CA GLU A 191 -4.13 -41.13 36.62
C GLU A 191 -4.14 -40.59 35.18
N ASN A 192 -5.27 -40.03 34.72
CA ASN A 192 -5.47 -39.57 33.35
C ASN A 192 -5.81 -38.07 33.27
N SER A 193 -5.11 -37.23 34.03
CA SER A 193 -5.45 -35.80 34.15
C SER A 193 -4.69 -34.88 33.17
N GLU A 194 -3.58 -35.35 32.60
CA GLU A 194 -2.68 -34.50 31.81
C GLU A 194 -2.98 -34.56 30.30
N LEU A 195 -3.21 -33.40 29.70
CA LEU A 195 -3.29 -33.17 28.25
C LEU A 195 -2.26 -32.12 27.84
N THR A 196 -1.35 -32.48 26.94
CA THR A 196 -0.36 -31.55 26.38
C THR A 196 -0.60 -31.35 24.89
N MET A 197 -0.47 -30.11 24.42
CA MET A 197 -0.59 -29.72 23.02
C MET A 197 0.63 -28.90 22.64
N ASN A 198 1.45 -29.45 21.75
CA ASN A 198 2.63 -28.78 21.22
C ASN A 198 2.38 -28.35 19.77
N PHE A 199 2.55 -27.07 19.48
CA PHE A 199 2.46 -26.53 18.13
C PHE A 199 3.42 -25.34 17.97
N VAL A 200 3.65 -24.93 16.73
CA VAL A 200 4.44 -23.76 16.38
C VAL A 200 3.47 -22.68 15.90
N ASP A 201 3.59 -21.46 16.44
CA ASP A 201 2.78 -20.34 15.97
C ASP A 201 3.30 -19.74 14.64
N LYS A 202 2.59 -18.75 14.12
CA LYS A 202 2.93 -18.00 12.92
C LYS A 202 4.32 -17.36 12.92
N ASP A 203 4.83 -16.96 14.10
CA ASP A 203 6.16 -16.36 14.30
C ASP A 203 7.27 -17.44 14.39
N GLY A 204 6.92 -18.72 14.29
CA GLY A 204 7.88 -19.82 14.40
C GLY A 204 8.24 -20.18 15.84
N LYS A 205 7.48 -19.72 16.84
CA LYS A 205 7.73 -20.03 18.26
C LYS A 205 7.00 -21.31 18.66
N GLU A 206 7.71 -22.19 19.35
CA GLU A 206 7.10 -23.37 19.96
C GLU A 206 6.21 -22.96 21.14
N GLN A 207 4.95 -23.35 21.08
CA GLN A 207 3.96 -23.19 22.13
C GLN A 207 3.66 -24.57 22.71
N ASN A 208 3.76 -24.68 24.04
CA ASN A 208 3.39 -25.87 24.79
C ASN A 208 2.24 -25.51 25.74
N ILE A 209 1.05 -26.02 25.44
CA ILE A 209 -0.12 -25.89 26.30
C ILE A 209 -0.28 -27.17 27.10
N SER A 210 -0.12 -27.06 28.41
CA SER A 210 -0.36 -28.16 29.35
C SER A 210 -1.62 -27.91 30.16
N ILE A 211 -2.57 -28.82 30.05
CA ILE A 211 -3.85 -28.79 30.76
C ILE A 211 -3.86 -29.94 31.74
N ASN A 212 -4.11 -29.61 33.02
CA ASN A 212 -4.29 -30.59 34.07
C ASN A 212 -5.76 -30.56 34.52
N ALA A 213 -6.56 -31.46 33.95
CA ALA A 213 -7.97 -31.59 34.29
C ALA A 213 -8.13 -32.16 35.71
N LYS A 214 -9.14 -31.73 36.47
CA LYS A 214 -9.32 -32.25 37.82
C LYS A 214 -10.04 -33.58 37.77
N THR A 215 -9.76 -34.43 38.76
CA THR A 215 -10.47 -35.70 38.90
C THR A 215 -11.95 -35.44 39.13
N GLY A 216 -12.80 -36.06 38.32
CA GLY A 216 -14.24 -35.84 38.35
C GLY A 216 -14.75 -34.81 37.34
N ASP A 217 -13.87 -34.14 36.59
CA ASP A 217 -14.30 -33.22 35.53
C ASP A 217 -14.92 -34.00 34.36
N ASP A 218 -15.88 -33.41 33.67
CA ASP A 218 -16.47 -33.94 32.45
C ASP A 218 -15.76 -33.49 31.16
N ILE A 219 -16.20 -33.98 30.01
CA ILE A 219 -15.53 -33.71 28.73
C ILE A 219 -15.76 -32.27 28.26
N GLU A 220 -16.88 -31.67 28.64
CA GLU A 220 -17.21 -30.27 28.39
C GLU A 220 -16.32 -29.31 29.22
N GLU A 221 -16.01 -29.66 30.47
CA GLU A 221 -15.05 -28.93 31.31
C GLU A 221 -13.64 -29.01 30.74
N VAL A 222 -13.22 -30.18 30.25
CA VAL A 222 -11.93 -30.33 29.55
C VAL A 222 -11.88 -29.43 28.30
N ALA A 223 -12.94 -29.40 27.48
CA ALA A 223 -13.03 -28.51 26.34
C ALA A 223 -12.97 -27.02 26.76
N THR A 224 -13.62 -26.67 27.87
CA THR A 224 -13.59 -25.32 28.44
C THR A 224 -12.18 -24.92 28.88
N TYR A 225 -11.43 -25.83 29.51
CA TYR A 225 -10.04 -25.55 29.85
C TYR A 225 -9.17 -25.34 28.62
N ILE A 226 -9.35 -26.12 27.53
CA ILE A 226 -8.63 -25.92 26.26
C ILE A 226 -8.91 -24.51 25.71
N ASN A 227 -10.18 -24.13 25.61
CA ASN A 227 -10.60 -22.80 25.13
C ASN A 227 -10.03 -21.65 25.98
N GLY A 228 -9.74 -21.90 27.25
CA GLY A 228 -9.16 -20.90 28.16
C GLY A 228 -7.65 -20.68 28.03
N GLN A 229 -6.92 -21.55 27.31
CA GLN A 229 -5.45 -21.46 27.24
C GLN A 229 -4.94 -20.62 26.06
N SER A 230 -5.64 -20.62 24.92
CA SER A 230 -5.18 -19.96 23.70
C SER A 230 -6.33 -19.53 22.82
N ASN A 231 -6.18 -18.39 22.15
CA ASN A 231 -7.14 -17.91 21.14
C ASN A 231 -6.99 -18.65 19.79
N ALA A 232 -5.85 -19.32 19.55
CA ALA A 232 -5.59 -20.03 18.30
C ALA A 232 -6.14 -21.47 18.30
N ILE A 233 -6.57 -21.96 19.45
CA ILE A 233 -7.09 -23.32 19.64
C ILE A 233 -8.47 -23.22 20.27
N ASN A 234 -9.44 -23.87 19.63
CA ASN A 234 -10.79 -23.98 20.15
C ASN A 234 -11.20 -25.44 20.27
N ALA A 235 -11.84 -25.80 21.38
CA ALA A 235 -12.38 -27.13 21.60
C ALA A 235 -13.90 -27.10 21.71
N SER A 236 -14.52 -28.16 21.22
CA SER A 236 -15.96 -28.40 21.30
C SER A 236 -16.26 -29.89 21.51
N VAL A 237 -17.48 -30.21 21.91
CA VAL A 237 -17.92 -31.59 22.16
C VAL A 237 -19.10 -31.91 21.28
N THR A 238 -19.01 -32.99 20.51
CA THR A 238 -20.11 -33.41 19.63
C THR A 238 -21.29 -33.96 20.41
N GLY A 239 -22.45 -34.09 19.76
CA GLY A 239 -23.60 -34.80 20.32
C GLY A 239 -23.36 -36.30 20.61
N GLU A 240 -22.25 -36.87 20.13
CA GLU A 240 -21.79 -38.23 20.46
C GLU A 240 -20.77 -38.24 21.60
N GLY A 241 -20.51 -37.09 22.23
CA GLY A 241 -19.53 -36.96 23.32
C GLY A 241 -18.08 -37.05 22.88
N LYS A 242 -17.76 -36.74 21.60
CA LYS A 242 -16.38 -36.70 21.12
C LYS A 242 -15.81 -35.29 21.30
N LEU A 243 -14.64 -35.19 21.93
CA LEU A 243 -13.89 -33.94 21.96
C LEU A 243 -13.33 -33.64 20.55
N GLN A 244 -13.58 -32.44 20.07
CA GLN A 244 -12.99 -31.89 18.85
C GLN A 244 -12.14 -30.69 19.22
N VAL A 245 -10.95 -30.61 18.64
CA VAL A 245 -10.02 -29.48 18.81
C VAL A 245 -9.73 -28.92 17.43
N PHE A 246 -10.10 -27.67 17.21
CA PHE A 246 -9.76 -26.88 16.04
C PHE A 246 -8.53 -26.03 16.35
N ALA A 247 -7.58 -26.02 15.42
CA ALA A 247 -6.41 -25.16 15.40
C ALA A 247 -6.52 -24.23 14.19
N SER A 248 -6.39 -22.92 14.41
CA SER A 248 -6.33 -21.93 13.34
C SER A 248 -5.15 -22.20 12.38
N ALA A 249 -5.21 -21.67 11.15
CA ALA A 249 -4.11 -21.72 10.19
C ALA A 249 -2.79 -21.14 10.71
N ASP A 250 -2.83 -20.27 11.72
CA ASP A 250 -1.64 -19.72 12.38
C ASP A 250 -0.95 -20.71 13.33
N ALA A 251 -1.58 -21.84 13.65
CA ALA A 251 -0.98 -22.92 14.42
C ALA A 251 -0.56 -24.07 13.49
N SER A 252 0.69 -24.52 13.61
CA SER A 252 1.14 -25.72 12.92
C SER A 252 0.43 -26.98 13.44
N ASP A 253 0.82 -28.13 12.90
CA ASP A 253 0.32 -29.43 13.37
C ASP A 253 0.44 -29.57 14.89
N ILE A 254 -0.69 -29.81 15.55
CA ILE A 254 -0.74 -30.02 17.00
C ILE A 254 -0.31 -31.45 17.27
N LYS A 255 0.75 -31.58 18.07
CA LYS A 255 1.14 -32.87 18.66
C LYS A 255 0.50 -32.98 20.03
N PHE A 256 -0.46 -33.88 20.14
CA PHE A 256 -1.07 -34.21 21.42
C PHE A 256 -0.19 -35.19 22.20
N GLY A 257 -0.10 -34.97 23.51
CA GLY A 257 0.56 -35.86 24.46
C GLY A 257 -0.17 -35.89 25.80
N GLY A 258 0.35 -36.67 26.73
CA GLY A 258 -0.24 -36.86 28.06
C GLY A 258 -1.21 -38.04 28.13
N SER A 259 -1.52 -38.43 29.36
CA SER A 259 -2.39 -39.57 29.68
C SER A 259 -3.82 -39.37 29.19
N LEU A 260 -4.35 -38.14 29.29
CA LEU A 260 -5.71 -37.81 28.88
C LEU A 260 -5.88 -37.84 27.35
N SER A 261 -4.86 -37.38 26.60
CA SER A 261 -4.85 -37.49 25.13
C SER A 261 -4.95 -38.94 24.67
N SER A 262 -4.24 -39.84 25.35
CA SER A 262 -4.22 -41.27 25.03
C SER A 262 -5.55 -41.94 25.34
N GLU A 263 -6.22 -41.57 26.44
CA GLU A 263 -7.54 -42.10 26.82
C GLU A 263 -8.66 -41.63 25.89
N LEU A 264 -8.62 -40.36 25.46
CA LEU A 264 -9.58 -39.81 24.51
C LEU A 264 -9.33 -40.28 23.07
N GLY A 265 -8.14 -40.80 22.78
CA GLY A 265 -7.75 -41.26 21.46
C GLY A 265 -7.80 -40.12 20.44
N MET A 266 -7.13 -39.00 20.73
CA MET A 266 -7.05 -37.84 19.83
C MET A 266 -6.57 -38.28 18.44
N GLY A 267 -7.42 -38.06 17.44
CA GLY A 267 -7.25 -38.55 16.09
C GLY A 267 -6.30 -37.70 15.24
N ASN A 268 -6.15 -38.12 13.98
CA ASN A 268 -5.28 -37.47 13.02
C ASN A 268 -5.82 -36.10 12.58
N LYS A 269 -4.89 -35.27 12.12
CA LYS A 269 -5.16 -33.98 11.48
C LYS A 269 -6.13 -34.14 10.30
N VAL A 270 -7.18 -33.33 10.31
CA VAL A 270 -8.04 -33.08 9.14
C VAL A 270 -7.98 -31.60 8.81
N ALA A 271 -7.61 -31.26 7.57
CA ALA A 271 -7.65 -29.88 7.12
C ALA A 271 -9.10 -29.45 6.89
N ASP A 272 -9.51 -28.37 7.52
CA ASP A 272 -10.83 -27.78 7.38
C ASP A 272 -10.70 -26.36 6.82
N THR A 273 -11.60 -26.00 5.91
CA THR A 273 -11.68 -24.65 5.33
C THR A 273 -13.10 -24.13 5.48
N VAL A 274 -13.33 -22.85 5.18
CA VAL A 274 -14.68 -22.27 5.18
C VAL A 274 -15.62 -23.03 4.23
N LYS A 275 -15.08 -23.61 3.15
CA LYS A 275 -15.82 -24.48 2.22
C LYS A 275 -16.20 -25.85 2.79
N SER A 276 -15.44 -26.40 3.73
CA SER A 276 -15.77 -27.70 4.36
C SER A 276 -16.76 -27.58 5.52
N ILE A 277 -17.32 -26.39 5.75
CA ILE A 277 -18.31 -26.17 6.80
C ILE A 277 -19.58 -26.98 6.52
N ASP A 278 -19.91 -27.82 7.49
CA ASP A 278 -21.14 -28.60 7.54
C ASP A 278 -21.82 -28.36 8.89
N VAL A 279 -22.98 -27.69 8.87
CA VAL A 279 -23.77 -27.38 10.06
C VAL A 279 -24.97 -28.33 10.23
N THR A 280 -25.03 -29.46 9.52
CA THR A 280 -26.12 -30.44 9.65
C THR A 280 -26.11 -31.18 10.99
N THR A 281 -25.00 -31.13 11.73
CA THR A 281 -24.84 -31.75 13.05
C THR A 281 -24.43 -30.72 14.11
N VAL A 282 -24.74 -30.96 15.39
CA VAL A 282 -24.37 -30.04 16.49
C VAL A 282 -22.85 -29.86 16.58
N GLY A 283 -22.10 -30.96 16.46
CA GLY A 283 -20.63 -30.91 16.46
C GLY A 283 -20.08 -30.14 15.27
N GLY A 284 -20.64 -30.36 14.07
CA GLY A 284 -20.30 -29.60 12.87
C GLY A 284 -20.58 -28.10 13.01
N SER A 285 -21.72 -27.73 13.60
CA SER A 285 -22.07 -26.33 13.89
C SER A 285 -21.08 -25.66 14.85
N GLN A 286 -20.68 -26.34 15.92
CA GLN A 286 -19.71 -25.78 16.88
C GLN A 286 -18.32 -25.63 16.25
N LYS A 287 -17.90 -26.62 15.44
CA LYS A 287 -16.66 -26.55 14.67
C LYS A 287 -16.69 -25.39 13.67
N ALA A 288 -17.83 -25.18 13.00
CA ALA A 288 -18.02 -24.10 12.05
C ALA A 288 -17.79 -22.72 12.68
N VAL A 289 -18.25 -22.49 13.92
CA VAL A 289 -17.99 -21.23 14.65
C VAL A 289 -16.49 -20.97 14.81
N ALA A 290 -15.72 -21.99 15.21
CA ALA A 290 -14.26 -21.85 15.35
C ALA A 290 -13.56 -21.57 14.02
N ILE A 291 -13.97 -22.27 12.93
CA ILE A 291 -13.45 -22.01 11.58
C ILE A 291 -13.76 -20.58 11.13
N LEU A 292 -14.99 -20.11 11.34
CA LEU A 292 -15.43 -18.77 10.94
C LEU A 292 -14.76 -17.67 11.75
N ASP A 293 -14.54 -17.87 13.05
CA ASP A 293 -13.81 -16.92 13.90
C ASP A 293 -12.35 -16.77 13.42
N SER A 294 -11.69 -17.88 13.10
CA SER A 294 -10.35 -17.88 12.48
C SER A 294 -10.35 -17.18 11.11
N ALA A 295 -11.35 -17.47 10.26
CA ALA A 295 -11.49 -16.84 8.94
C ALA A 295 -11.66 -15.32 9.05
N MET A 296 -12.51 -14.84 9.97
CA MET A 296 -12.71 -13.41 10.22
C MET A 296 -11.43 -12.76 10.72
N GLN A 297 -10.71 -13.39 11.66
CA GLN A 297 -9.43 -12.88 12.15
C GLN A 297 -8.40 -12.75 11.02
N TYR A 298 -8.33 -13.72 10.12
CA TYR A 298 -7.46 -13.67 8.95
C TYR A 298 -7.83 -12.50 8.02
N VAL A 299 -9.12 -12.31 7.72
CA VAL A 299 -9.59 -11.18 6.89
C VAL A 299 -9.28 -9.84 7.56
N ASP A 300 -9.54 -9.71 8.86
CA ASP A 300 -9.29 -8.49 9.62
C ASP A 300 -7.80 -8.16 9.73
N SER A 301 -6.92 -9.16 9.86
CA SER A 301 -5.47 -8.94 9.80
C SER A 301 -5.04 -8.37 8.45
N ASN A 302 -5.58 -8.90 7.34
CA ASN A 302 -5.29 -8.38 6.01
C ASN A 302 -5.84 -6.96 5.80
N ARG A 303 -7.03 -6.65 6.34
CA ARG A 303 -7.60 -5.29 6.32
C ARG A 303 -6.75 -4.31 7.12
N ALA A 304 -6.22 -4.73 8.27
CA ALA A 304 -5.31 -3.91 9.07
C ALA A 304 -4.03 -3.56 8.30
N ASP A 305 -3.45 -4.53 7.58
CA ASP A 305 -2.28 -4.31 6.72
C ASP A 305 -2.59 -3.32 5.58
N LEU A 306 -3.79 -3.42 4.97
CA LEU A 306 -4.24 -2.45 3.96
C LEU A 306 -4.44 -1.05 4.53
N GLY A 307 -5.00 -0.91 5.73
CA GLY A 307 -5.12 0.38 6.41
C GLY A 307 -3.75 1.00 6.71
N ALA A 308 -2.80 0.19 7.18
CA ALA A 308 -1.42 0.63 7.38
C ALA A 308 -0.75 1.07 6.06
N PHE A 309 -0.96 0.31 4.99
CA PHE A 309 -0.48 0.64 3.64
C PHE A 309 -1.06 1.97 3.14
N GLN A 310 -2.36 2.20 3.30
CA GLN A 310 -3.02 3.47 2.93
C GLN A 310 -2.43 4.66 3.69
N ASN A 311 -2.24 4.55 5.01
CA ASN A 311 -1.62 5.60 5.82
C ASN A 311 -0.18 5.90 5.37
N ARG A 312 0.61 4.85 5.12
CA ARG A 312 1.98 4.99 4.62
C ARG A 312 2.02 5.71 3.27
N PHE A 313 1.10 5.38 2.36
CA PHE A 313 1.00 6.03 1.05
C PHE A 313 0.51 7.48 1.16
N GLY A 314 -0.42 7.77 2.07
CA GLY A 314 -0.84 9.14 2.37
C GLY A 314 0.35 9.99 2.83
N HIS A 315 1.17 9.49 3.76
CA HIS A 315 2.39 10.19 4.19
C HIS A 315 3.43 10.32 3.08
N ALA A 316 3.59 9.28 2.25
CA ALA A 316 4.50 9.32 1.11
C ALA A 316 4.07 10.40 0.11
N ILE A 317 2.79 10.47 -0.24
CA ILE A 317 2.23 11.49 -1.15
C ILE A 317 2.52 12.89 -0.61
N SER A 318 2.19 13.18 0.66
CA SER A 318 2.46 14.50 1.24
C SER A 318 3.96 14.84 1.22
N ASN A 319 4.84 13.85 1.45
CA ASN A 319 6.28 14.07 1.34
C ASN A 319 6.72 14.35 -0.11
N LEU A 320 6.21 13.60 -1.08
CA LEU A 320 6.52 13.79 -2.49
C LEU A 320 6.03 15.15 -3.00
N GLU A 321 4.85 15.59 -2.58
CA GLU A 321 4.30 16.91 -2.92
C GLU A 321 5.17 18.03 -2.34
N ASN A 322 5.60 17.92 -1.08
CA ASN A 322 6.54 18.86 -0.47
C ASN A 322 7.88 18.90 -1.23
N ILE A 323 8.41 17.75 -1.63
CA ILE A 323 9.66 17.70 -2.43
C ILE A 323 9.41 18.32 -3.80
N ASN A 324 8.29 18.03 -4.45
CA ASN A 324 7.92 18.55 -5.77
C ASN A 324 7.82 20.09 -5.74
N GLU A 325 7.17 20.66 -4.72
CA GLU A 325 7.10 22.12 -4.51
C GLU A 325 8.50 22.73 -4.36
N ASN A 326 9.34 22.17 -3.49
CA ASN A 326 10.70 22.68 -3.26
C ASN A 326 11.61 22.55 -4.49
N VAL A 327 11.49 21.46 -5.24
CA VAL A 327 12.23 21.23 -6.49
C VAL A 327 11.77 22.21 -7.57
N ASN A 328 10.47 22.46 -7.69
CA ASN A 328 9.94 23.46 -8.61
C ASN A 328 10.34 24.88 -8.24
N ALA A 329 10.30 25.24 -6.95
CA ALA A 329 10.77 26.53 -6.47
C ALA A 329 12.28 26.73 -6.75
N SER A 330 13.08 25.69 -6.54
CA SER A 330 14.51 25.69 -6.87
C SER A 330 14.74 25.83 -8.39
N ASN A 331 13.96 25.11 -9.20
CA ASN A 331 14.05 25.19 -10.65
C ASN A 331 13.65 26.58 -11.16
N SER A 332 12.62 27.19 -10.56
CA SER A 332 12.18 28.56 -10.85
C SER A 332 13.30 29.57 -10.58
N GLN A 333 13.97 29.51 -9.43
CA GLN A 333 15.09 30.42 -9.14
C GLN A 333 16.26 30.28 -10.14
N ILE A 334 16.50 29.05 -10.61
CA ILE A 334 17.56 28.77 -11.59
C ILE A 334 17.15 29.29 -12.97
N LYS A 335 15.94 28.96 -13.43
CA LYS A 335 15.55 29.08 -14.84
C LYS A 335 14.68 30.29 -15.13
N ASP A 336 13.84 30.74 -14.21
CA ASP A 336 12.87 31.80 -14.46
C ASP A 336 13.53 33.19 -14.38
N VAL A 337 12.93 34.13 -15.11
CA VAL A 337 13.38 35.53 -15.15
C VAL A 337 12.64 36.37 -14.11
N ASP A 338 13.37 37.23 -13.41
CA ASP A 338 12.77 38.32 -12.65
C ASP A 338 12.35 39.43 -13.63
N PHE A 339 11.05 39.49 -13.93
CA PHE A 339 10.47 40.46 -14.86
C PHE A 339 10.81 41.91 -14.50
N ALA A 340 10.83 42.27 -13.21
CA ALA A 340 11.10 43.65 -12.81
C ALA A 340 12.53 44.04 -13.13
N LYS A 341 13.48 43.15 -12.80
CA LYS A 341 14.91 43.33 -13.08
C LYS A 341 15.22 43.32 -14.58
N GLU A 342 14.63 42.39 -15.33
CA GLU A 342 14.89 42.29 -16.76
C GLU A 342 14.24 43.44 -17.54
N THR A 343 13.08 43.94 -17.10
CA THR A 343 12.47 45.16 -17.68
C THR A 343 13.35 46.38 -17.46
N THR A 344 13.96 46.54 -16.27
CA THR A 344 14.90 47.65 -16.04
C THR A 344 16.15 47.54 -16.92
N ALA A 345 16.67 46.33 -17.10
CA ALA A 345 17.78 46.06 -18.00
C ALA A 345 17.42 46.38 -19.45
N MET A 346 16.23 45.96 -19.91
CA MET A 346 15.71 46.26 -21.24
C MET A 346 15.58 47.77 -21.47
N THR A 347 14.95 48.50 -20.54
CA THR A 347 14.80 49.96 -20.65
C THR A 347 16.15 50.66 -20.67
N LYS A 348 17.12 50.20 -19.85
CA LYS A 348 18.50 50.72 -19.89
C LYS A 348 19.15 50.46 -21.26
N ALA A 349 19.00 49.27 -21.82
CA ALA A 349 19.53 48.92 -23.14
C ALA A 349 18.89 49.76 -24.25
N GLN A 350 17.58 50.02 -24.20
CA GLN A 350 16.88 50.92 -25.13
C GLN A 350 17.43 52.36 -25.05
N ILE A 351 17.60 52.90 -23.84
CA ILE A 351 18.16 54.24 -23.64
C ILE A 351 19.61 54.31 -24.17
N LEU A 352 20.42 53.30 -23.88
CA LEU A 352 21.81 53.22 -24.36
C LEU A 352 21.89 53.09 -25.89
N GLN A 353 20.96 52.35 -26.51
CA GLN A 353 20.87 52.24 -27.97
C GLN A 353 20.55 53.59 -28.60
N GLN A 354 19.57 54.33 -28.06
CA GLN A 354 19.19 55.66 -28.54
C GLN A 354 20.30 56.72 -28.31
N ALA A 355 20.98 56.66 -27.15
CA ALA A 355 22.10 57.55 -26.86
C ALA A 355 23.32 57.24 -27.74
N SER A 356 23.65 55.96 -27.92
CA SER A 356 24.81 55.54 -28.73
C SER A 356 24.60 55.83 -30.21
N SER A 357 23.38 55.74 -30.73
CA SER A 357 23.07 56.12 -32.12
C SER A 357 23.23 57.63 -32.34
N SER A 358 22.78 58.43 -31.37
CA SER A 358 22.94 59.90 -31.39
C SER A 358 24.41 60.32 -31.29
N ILE A 359 25.18 59.71 -30.38
CA ILE A 359 26.62 59.96 -30.23
C ILE A 359 27.39 59.46 -31.46
N LEU A 360 27.01 58.32 -32.05
CA LEU A 360 27.60 57.83 -33.30
C LEU A 360 27.37 58.81 -34.45
N ALA A 361 26.17 59.38 -34.56
CA ALA A 361 25.87 60.41 -35.55
C ALA A 361 26.75 61.66 -35.35
N GLN A 362 26.92 62.12 -34.10
CA GLN A 362 27.77 63.25 -33.77
C GLN A 362 29.27 62.96 -34.00
N ALA A 363 29.73 61.77 -33.62
CA ALA A 363 31.11 61.33 -33.80
C ALA A 363 31.47 61.20 -35.29
N LYS A 364 30.52 60.85 -36.15
CA LYS A 364 30.70 60.84 -37.61
C LYS A 364 30.77 62.24 -38.23
N GLN A 365 30.26 63.27 -37.57
CA GLN A 365 30.34 64.66 -38.06
C GLN A 365 31.68 65.34 -37.74
N ALA A 366 32.38 64.93 -36.67
CA ALA A 366 33.64 65.56 -36.25
C ALA A 366 34.78 65.53 -37.31
N PRO A 367 35.01 64.43 -38.07
CA PRO A 367 35.98 64.43 -39.17
C PRO A 367 35.58 65.35 -40.33
N ASN A 368 34.28 65.45 -40.63
CA ASN A 368 33.76 66.33 -41.69
C ASN A 368 33.95 67.81 -41.32
N ALA A 369 33.75 68.16 -40.05
CA ALA A 369 34.03 69.51 -39.55
C ALA A 369 35.53 69.86 -39.60
N ALA A 370 36.41 68.89 -39.33
CA ALA A 370 37.86 69.08 -39.42
C ALA A 370 38.35 69.20 -40.89
N LEU A 371 37.77 68.42 -41.81
CA LEU A 371 38.03 68.55 -43.26
C LEU A 371 37.56 69.91 -43.80
N GLY A 372 36.42 70.43 -43.32
CA GLY A 372 35.91 71.76 -43.69
C GLY A 372 36.72 72.94 -43.13
N LEU A 373 37.63 72.71 -42.18
CA LEU A 373 38.55 73.72 -41.63
C LEU A 373 39.96 73.67 -42.23
N LEU A 374 40.29 72.58 -42.94
CA LEU A 374 41.57 72.36 -43.64
C LEU A 374 41.47 72.61 -45.16
N GLY A 375 40.26 72.93 -45.65
CA GLY A 375 39.96 73.23 -47.05
C GLY A 375 39.72 74.71 -47.28
#